data_AF-A0A940PCJ1-F1
#
_entry.id   AF-A0A940PCJ1-F1
#
_cell.length_a   1.000
_cell.length_b   1.000
_cell.length_c   1.000
_cell.angle_alpha   90.00
_cell.angle_beta   90.00
_cell.angle_gamma   90.00
#
_symmetry.space_group_name_H-M   'P 1'
#
loop_
_entity.id
_entity.type
_entity.pdbx_description
1 polymer ?
#
loop_
_entity_poly.entity_id
_entity_poly.type
_entity_poly.pdbx_seq_one_letter_code
_entity_poly.pdbx_strand_id
1 'polypeptide(L)'
;MFNEQYRYDQTTINVQKQASLIWNVADILRGLYKPHEYGKVILPMTVIKRLHDTLLPTKEAVLEASVKTKDMNDTMRTLFLEQASGYSFYNTNLYTFETLLSDPDNIEENFKAYLNGFSENMQDILSNFKFEAEITNMADNDALFYVIQEFNKKDSYLGPDRVTSTDMGYIFEELVRKFSESYNEEAGAHFTSRDIIYLMTDLLLAEDRDTLSGKDVVKTVYDQTMGTSQMLSAMMERIQYFNKDAEVKTFGQELNPETYAIAKADTMIRGGDADQMKLGSTLSNDQFTDFTFDYCISNPPFGIDWKKDKKSVDAEHKLGEKGRFGIGLPKISDGQLLFQLNGISKLKETGRMAIVHNGSALFSGNAGGGESAIRQYVIENDWLEAIVQLPTGLFYNTGISTYVWLLTKNKSVDRQGKVQLIDASKCFEKRRKNIGEKKVDITEECRNLIIQAYGEFSEKMYRQEDRMVESKIFDNEEFGFTKVTIESPQRDKDGNIVLKKGKPIADSKLRDTEDIPLKEEIQSYFEREVIPFNSDAWMDRKKDKVGYEIPFTRLFYKYVAPEPSEVIAERIKKLEESIVSNFEALSGKDVSNVE
;
A
#
# COMPACT_ATOMS: atom_id res chain seq x y z
N MET A 1 -25.61 5.53 -2.59
CA MET A 1 -25.96 4.50 -3.59
C MET A 1 -26.04 4.99 -5.04
N PHE A 2 -26.20 6.29 -5.36
CA PHE A 2 -26.33 6.76 -6.77
C PHE A 2 -25.05 7.33 -7.44
N ASN A 3 -23.84 7.17 -6.85
CA ASN A 3 -22.67 7.93 -7.31
C ASN A 3 -21.41 7.09 -7.64
N GLU A 4 -21.28 5.84 -7.19
CA GLU A 4 -20.04 5.06 -7.38
C GLU A 4 -19.96 4.47 -8.81
N GLN A 5 -21.06 3.91 -9.34
CA GLN A 5 -21.11 3.38 -10.72
C GLN A 5 -21.00 4.46 -11.79
N TYR A 6 -21.68 5.61 -11.62
CA TYR A 6 -21.59 6.73 -12.57
C TYR A 6 -20.19 7.34 -12.60
N ARG A 7 -19.56 7.49 -11.42
CA ARG A 7 -18.14 7.86 -11.32
C ARG A 7 -17.25 6.84 -11.99
N TYR A 8 -17.48 5.54 -11.79
CA TYR A 8 -16.72 4.47 -12.44
C TYR A 8 -16.80 4.53 -13.97
N ASP A 9 -17.99 4.75 -14.53
CA ASP A 9 -18.19 4.84 -15.97
C ASP A 9 -17.52 6.11 -16.55
N GLN A 10 -17.64 7.26 -15.87
CA GLN A 10 -17.03 8.51 -16.30
C GLN A 10 -15.49 8.48 -16.17
N THR A 11 -14.97 7.93 -15.07
CA THR A 11 -13.56 7.62 -14.89
C THR A 11 -13.04 6.75 -16.02
N THR A 12 -13.77 5.69 -16.38
CA THR A 12 -13.36 4.77 -17.45
C THR A 12 -13.23 5.49 -18.80
N ILE A 13 -14.17 6.38 -19.14
CA ILE A 13 -14.13 7.19 -20.36
C ILE A 13 -12.92 8.15 -20.33
N ASN A 14 -12.70 8.84 -19.20
CA ASN A 14 -11.60 9.77 -19.02
C ASN A 14 -10.24 9.05 -19.14
N VAL A 15 -10.09 7.91 -18.46
CA VAL A 15 -8.90 7.04 -18.55
C VAL A 15 -8.63 6.56 -19.97
N GLN A 16 -9.67 6.17 -20.72
CA GLN A 16 -9.51 5.75 -22.12
C GLN A 16 -9.02 6.89 -23.02
N LYS A 17 -9.56 8.10 -22.87
CA LYS A 17 -9.09 9.29 -23.60
C LYS A 17 -7.64 9.62 -23.27
N GLN A 18 -7.26 9.55 -21.99
CA GLN A 18 -5.88 9.77 -21.58
C GLN A 18 -4.95 8.65 -22.06
N ALA A 19 -5.42 7.41 -22.17
CA ALA A 19 -4.65 6.34 -22.79
C ALA A 19 -4.26 6.65 -24.24
N SER A 20 -5.16 7.27 -25.01
CA SER A 20 -4.86 7.73 -26.38
C SER A 20 -3.84 8.87 -26.39
N LEU A 21 -3.96 9.87 -25.51
CA LEU A 21 -2.96 10.94 -25.36
C LEU A 21 -1.57 10.35 -25.10
N ILE A 22 -1.46 9.42 -24.15
CA ILE A 22 -0.19 8.74 -23.82
C ILE A 22 0.41 8.06 -25.05
N TRP A 23 -0.40 7.32 -25.81
CA TRP A 23 0.07 6.63 -27.00
C TRP A 23 0.56 7.59 -28.09
N ASN A 24 -0.19 8.66 -28.34
CA ASN A 24 0.19 9.65 -29.35
C ASN A 24 1.48 10.39 -28.99
N VAL A 25 1.65 10.76 -27.71
CA VAL A 25 2.91 11.37 -27.24
C VAL A 25 4.05 10.34 -27.31
N ALA A 26 3.84 9.10 -26.90
CA ALA A 26 4.85 8.04 -27.00
C ALA A 26 5.28 7.77 -28.46
N ASP A 27 4.38 7.92 -29.43
CA ASP A 27 4.71 7.82 -30.86
C ASP A 27 5.61 8.97 -31.32
N ILE A 28 5.36 10.20 -30.84
CA ILE A 28 6.22 11.37 -31.10
C ILE A 28 7.62 11.16 -30.50
N LEU A 29 7.69 10.61 -29.29
CA LEU A 29 8.95 10.39 -28.56
C LEU A 29 9.74 9.16 -29.05
N ARG A 30 9.16 8.34 -29.94
CA ARG A 30 9.76 7.10 -30.40
C ARG A 30 11.08 7.36 -31.13
N GLY A 31 12.13 6.68 -30.68
CA GLY A 31 13.47 6.79 -31.26
C GLY A 31 14.34 7.85 -30.60
N LEU A 32 13.74 8.91 -30.04
CA LEU A 32 14.44 9.89 -29.21
C LEU A 32 14.62 9.38 -27.77
N TYR A 33 13.58 8.75 -27.23
CA TYR A 33 13.59 8.15 -25.89
C TYR A 33 13.43 6.63 -25.98
N LYS A 34 13.97 5.90 -25.00
CA LYS A 34 13.59 4.50 -24.81
C LYS A 34 12.18 4.42 -24.22
N PRO A 35 11.42 3.33 -24.45
CA PRO A 35 10.04 3.22 -23.94
C PRO A 35 9.88 3.47 -22.44
N HIS A 36 10.85 3.05 -21.62
CA HIS A 36 10.84 3.29 -20.18
C HIS A 36 11.14 4.74 -19.78
N GLU A 37 11.64 5.57 -20.70
CA GLU A 37 11.96 6.98 -20.46
C GLU A 37 10.83 7.91 -20.87
N TYR A 38 9.79 7.43 -21.56
CA TYR A 38 8.64 8.26 -21.94
C TYR A 38 7.95 8.91 -20.73
N GLY A 39 8.01 8.26 -19.56
CA GLY A 39 7.50 8.81 -18.30
C GLY A 39 8.15 10.14 -17.91
N LYS A 40 9.43 10.36 -18.25
CA LYS A 40 10.16 11.62 -17.98
C LYS A 40 9.56 12.83 -18.70
N VAL A 41 8.81 12.60 -19.78
CA VAL A 41 8.12 13.66 -20.54
C VAL A 41 6.64 13.69 -20.22
N ILE A 42 5.98 12.53 -20.29
CA ILE A 42 4.51 12.47 -20.22
C ILE A 42 4.01 12.82 -18.81
N LEU A 43 4.71 12.41 -17.73
CA LEU A 43 4.30 12.72 -16.37
C LEU A 43 4.39 14.23 -16.07
N PRO A 44 5.52 14.94 -16.29
CA PRO A 44 5.59 16.38 -16.07
C PRO A 44 4.60 17.15 -16.95
N MET A 45 4.47 16.78 -18.23
CA MET A 45 3.53 17.45 -19.14
C MET A 45 2.08 17.27 -18.71
N THR A 46 1.70 16.11 -18.15
CA THR A 46 0.35 15.89 -17.62
C THR A 46 0.07 16.81 -16.43
N VAL A 47 1.03 16.96 -15.50
CA VAL A 47 0.92 17.89 -14.37
C VAL A 47 0.83 19.33 -14.87
N ILE A 48 1.74 19.76 -15.75
CA ILE A 48 1.73 21.10 -16.35
C ILE A 48 0.40 21.37 -17.05
N LYS A 49 -0.14 20.41 -17.80
CA LYS A 49 -1.43 20.57 -18.49
C LYS A 49 -2.59 20.67 -17.53
N ARG A 50 -2.61 19.86 -16.46
CA ARG A 50 -3.62 19.96 -15.39
C ARG A 50 -3.60 21.36 -14.75
N LEU A 51 -2.42 21.88 -14.44
CA LEU A 51 -2.26 23.23 -13.88
C LEU A 51 -2.70 24.31 -14.87
N HIS A 52 -2.30 24.18 -16.13
CA HIS A 52 -2.68 25.07 -17.22
C HIS A 52 -4.21 25.17 -17.34
N ASP A 53 -4.89 24.03 -17.44
CA ASP A 53 -6.34 23.98 -17.63
C ASP A 53 -7.13 24.42 -16.40
N THR A 54 -6.56 24.22 -15.22
CA THR A 54 -7.11 24.72 -13.95
C THR A 54 -7.13 26.25 -13.91
N LEU A 55 -6.07 26.90 -14.41
CA LEU A 55 -5.94 28.36 -14.42
C LEU A 55 -6.51 29.03 -15.66
N LEU A 56 -6.77 28.28 -16.74
CA LEU A 56 -7.22 28.82 -18.02
C LEU A 56 -8.47 29.71 -17.89
N PRO A 57 -9.52 29.35 -17.11
CA PRO A 57 -10.71 30.18 -16.95
C PRO A 57 -10.46 31.53 -16.23
N THR A 58 -9.36 31.65 -15.48
CA THR A 58 -9.04 32.83 -14.65
C THR A 58 -7.81 33.58 -15.15
N LYS A 59 -7.25 33.19 -16.31
CA LYS A 59 -5.96 33.71 -16.79
C LYS A 59 -6.00 35.21 -17.00
N GLU A 60 -7.04 35.74 -17.64
CA GLU A 60 -7.19 37.18 -17.90
C GLU A 60 -7.22 37.97 -16.59
N ALA A 61 -7.97 37.48 -15.58
CA ALA A 61 -8.04 38.12 -14.27
C ALA A 61 -6.67 38.16 -13.57
N VAL A 62 -5.91 37.07 -13.64
CA VAL A 62 -4.54 36.97 -13.09
C VAL A 62 -3.59 37.92 -13.82
N LEU A 63 -3.66 38.02 -15.15
CA LEU A 63 -2.83 38.93 -15.94
C LEU A 63 -3.13 40.39 -15.61
N GLU A 64 -4.40 40.77 -15.51
CA GLU A 64 -4.80 42.10 -15.07
C GLU A 64 -4.31 42.42 -13.65
N ALA A 65 -4.46 41.47 -12.71
CA ALA A 65 -3.99 41.61 -11.35
C ALA A 65 -2.46 41.81 -11.33
N SER A 66 -1.70 40.99 -12.06
CA SER A 66 -0.24 41.08 -12.16
C SER A 66 0.25 42.46 -12.60
N VAL A 67 -0.44 43.09 -13.56
CA VAL A 67 -0.12 44.46 -14.00
C VAL A 67 -0.48 45.48 -12.90
N LYS A 68 -1.66 45.38 -12.30
CA LYS A 68 -2.14 46.30 -11.24
C LYS A 68 -1.28 46.24 -9.98
N THR A 69 -0.66 45.10 -9.69
CA THR A 69 0.09 44.85 -8.46
C THR A 69 1.60 44.84 -8.65
N LYS A 70 2.12 45.22 -9.84
CA LYS A 70 3.56 45.11 -10.15
C LYS A 70 4.47 45.88 -9.19
N ASP A 71 3.98 47.00 -8.66
CA ASP A 71 4.73 47.92 -7.79
C ASP A 71 4.45 47.66 -6.29
N MET A 72 3.66 46.63 -5.97
CA MET A 72 3.38 46.22 -4.59
C MET A 72 4.52 45.32 -4.05
N ASN A 73 4.60 45.19 -2.72
CA ASN A 73 5.47 44.18 -2.12
C ASN A 73 4.99 42.76 -2.45
N ASP A 74 5.91 41.79 -2.39
CA ASP A 74 5.66 40.42 -2.81
C ASP A 74 4.49 39.76 -2.07
N THR A 75 4.37 39.96 -0.75
CA THR A 75 3.28 39.38 0.05
C THR A 75 1.91 39.85 -0.42
N MET A 76 1.73 41.15 -0.61
CA MET A 76 0.47 41.70 -1.10
C MET A 76 0.21 41.29 -2.55
N ARG A 77 1.24 41.29 -3.38
CA ARG A 77 1.16 40.87 -4.78
C ARG A 77 0.68 39.42 -4.88
N THR A 78 1.25 38.50 -4.11
CA THR A 78 0.85 37.09 -4.04
C THR A 78 -0.62 36.95 -3.65
N LEU A 79 -1.07 37.64 -2.60
CA LEU A 79 -2.47 37.59 -2.15
C LEU A 79 -3.46 37.99 -3.25
N PHE A 80 -3.18 39.08 -3.98
CA PHE A 80 -4.04 39.52 -5.07
C PHE A 80 -4.04 38.55 -6.27
N LEU A 81 -2.90 37.93 -6.57
CA LEU A 81 -2.78 36.97 -7.66
C LEU A 81 -3.49 35.65 -7.34
N GLU A 82 -3.37 35.15 -6.11
CA GLU A 82 -4.14 33.99 -5.61
C GLU A 82 -5.64 34.27 -5.59
N GLN A 83 -6.04 35.47 -5.14
CA GLN A 83 -7.44 35.87 -5.18
C GLN A 83 -7.97 35.93 -6.62
N ALA A 84 -7.15 36.40 -7.57
CA ALA A 84 -7.53 36.46 -8.98
C ALA A 84 -7.60 35.08 -9.65
N SER A 85 -6.73 34.15 -9.26
CA SER A 85 -6.76 32.77 -9.77
C SER A 85 -7.85 31.92 -9.12
N GLY A 86 -8.25 32.24 -7.88
CA GLY A 86 -9.12 31.40 -7.08
C GLY A 86 -8.42 30.18 -6.48
N TYR A 87 -7.08 30.11 -6.57
CA TYR A 87 -6.26 29.02 -6.04
C TYR A 87 -5.06 29.60 -5.29
N SER A 88 -4.40 28.76 -4.48
CA SER A 88 -3.11 29.09 -3.85
C SER A 88 -1.94 29.15 -4.83
N PHE A 89 -2.20 29.16 -6.13
CA PHE A 89 -1.19 29.26 -7.18
C PHE A 89 -1.73 30.04 -8.38
N TYR A 90 -0.82 30.51 -9.22
CA TYR A 90 -1.13 31.33 -10.38
C TYR A 90 -0.03 31.23 -11.44
N ASN A 91 -0.30 31.73 -12.64
CA ASN A 91 0.71 31.92 -13.69
C ASN A 91 0.55 33.31 -14.30
N THR A 92 1.63 34.11 -14.28
CA THR A 92 1.61 35.50 -14.77
C THR A 92 2.16 35.65 -16.19
N ASN A 93 2.54 34.57 -16.86
CA ASN A 93 3.00 34.62 -18.24
C ASN A 93 1.80 34.68 -19.22
N LEU A 94 1.96 35.39 -20.33
CA LEU A 94 0.93 35.56 -21.36
C LEU A 94 0.65 34.26 -22.12
N TYR A 95 1.63 33.37 -22.24
CA TYR A 95 1.51 32.16 -23.03
C TYR A 95 0.44 31.18 -22.49
N THR A 96 -0.34 30.62 -23.40
CA THR A 96 -1.15 29.40 -23.26
C THR A 96 -0.59 28.30 -24.16
N PHE A 97 -1.04 27.05 -23.98
CA PHE A 97 -0.69 25.97 -24.92
C PHE A 97 -1.07 26.32 -26.37
N GLU A 98 -2.15 27.06 -26.58
CA GLU A 98 -2.55 27.55 -27.90
C GLU A 98 -1.59 28.60 -28.46
N THR A 99 -1.23 29.63 -27.68
CA THR A 99 -0.33 30.69 -28.17
C THR A 99 1.10 30.21 -28.34
N LEU A 100 1.55 29.21 -27.56
CA LEU A 100 2.86 28.59 -27.71
C LEU A 100 3.03 28.01 -29.13
N LEU A 101 1.98 27.39 -29.67
CA LEU A 101 1.99 26.80 -31.00
C LEU A 101 1.95 27.84 -32.14
N SER A 102 1.77 29.13 -31.81
CA SER A 102 1.76 30.22 -32.80
C SER A 102 3.16 30.74 -33.16
N ASP A 103 4.18 30.36 -32.39
CA ASP A 103 5.59 30.75 -32.61
C ASP A 103 6.51 29.51 -32.45
N PRO A 104 6.47 28.58 -33.43
CA PRO A 104 7.21 27.32 -33.35
C PRO A 104 8.73 27.51 -33.32
N ASP A 105 9.26 28.56 -33.95
CA ASP A 105 10.70 28.82 -34.04
C ASP A 105 11.32 29.14 -32.67
N ASN A 106 10.53 29.70 -31.74
CA ASN A 106 10.96 30.04 -30.38
C ASN A 106 10.26 29.17 -29.31
N ILE A 107 9.76 27.99 -29.70
CA ILE A 107 8.92 27.15 -28.82
C ILE A 107 9.60 26.81 -27.49
N GLU A 108 10.92 26.55 -27.49
CA GLU A 108 11.68 26.24 -26.28
C GLU A 108 11.71 27.43 -25.31
N GLU A 109 12.15 28.60 -25.79
CA GLU A 109 12.25 29.82 -24.99
C GLU A 109 10.87 30.23 -24.46
N ASN A 110 9.85 30.19 -25.31
CA ASN A 110 8.48 30.53 -24.96
C ASN A 110 7.90 29.57 -23.92
N PHE A 111 8.15 28.26 -24.05
CA PHE A 111 7.67 27.27 -23.08
C PHE A 111 8.40 27.37 -21.75
N LYS A 112 9.72 27.59 -21.74
CA LYS A 112 10.49 27.87 -20.51
C LYS A 112 9.98 29.15 -19.83
N ALA A 113 9.72 30.21 -20.59
CA ALA A 113 9.15 31.44 -20.06
C ALA A 113 7.74 31.21 -19.47
N TYR A 114 6.91 30.39 -20.10
CA TYR A 114 5.60 29.98 -19.59
C TYR A 114 5.72 29.27 -18.23
N LEU A 115 6.63 28.31 -18.11
CA LEU A 115 6.87 27.58 -16.86
C LEU A 115 7.39 28.52 -15.77
N ASN A 116 8.33 29.41 -16.09
CA ASN A 116 8.85 30.41 -15.15
C ASN A 116 7.78 31.43 -14.68
N GLY A 117 6.64 31.50 -15.37
CA GLY A 117 5.52 32.36 -14.99
C GLY A 117 4.70 31.85 -13.81
N PHE A 118 4.86 30.58 -13.40
CA PHE A 118 4.14 30.01 -12.26
C PHE A 118 4.66 30.55 -10.91
N SER A 119 3.78 30.58 -9.90
CA SER A 119 4.09 30.96 -8.51
C SER A 119 5.18 30.08 -7.88
N GLU A 120 5.86 30.57 -6.83
CA GLU A 120 7.02 29.92 -6.20
C GLU A 120 6.72 28.49 -5.70
N ASN A 121 5.58 28.27 -5.06
CA ASN A 121 5.14 26.95 -4.63
C ASN A 121 4.96 25.96 -5.79
N MET A 122 4.64 26.46 -6.98
CA MET A 122 4.52 25.65 -8.19
C MET A 122 5.90 25.44 -8.86
N GLN A 123 6.82 26.40 -8.76
CA GLN A 123 8.21 26.20 -9.15
C GLN A 123 8.86 25.07 -8.37
N ASP A 124 8.60 24.97 -7.05
CA ASP A 124 9.05 23.85 -6.23
C ASP A 124 8.56 22.51 -6.81
N ILE A 125 7.27 22.38 -7.12
CA ILE A 125 6.70 21.19 -7.77
C ILE A 125 7.41 20.88 -9.09
N LEU A 126 7.53 21.85 -10.00
CA LEU A 126 8.11 21.65 -11.33
C LEU A 126 9.59 21.25 -11.27
N SER A 127 10.35 21.80 -10.32
CA SER A 127 11.77 21.52 -10.16
C SER A 127 12.06 20.05 -9.80
N ASN A 128 11.12 19.38 -9.12
CA ASN A 128 11.27 17.98 -8.70
C ASN A 128 11.24 17.01 -9.89
N PHE A 129 10.68 17.42 -11.04
CA PHE A 129 10.67 16.62 -12.27
C PHE A 129 11.97 16.72 -13.09
N LYS A 130 12.87 17.68 -12.79
CA LYS A 130 14.09 17.93 -13.58
C LYS A 130 13.83 18.10 -15.08
N PHE A 131 12.67 18.66 -15.42
CA PHE A 131 12.11 18.62 -16.78
C PHE A 131 12.82 19.53 -17.78
N GLU A 132 13.62 20.50 -17.33
CA GLU A 132 14.29 21.47 -18.21
C GLU A 132 15.22 20.80 -19.23
N ALA A 133 15.94 19.75 -18.83
CA ALA A 133 16.80 18.98 -19.74
C ALA A 133 15.98 18.26 -20.81
N GLU A 134 14.81 17.74 -20.45
CA GLU A 134 13.92 17.04 -21.38
C GLU A 134 13.25 18.00 -22.36
N ILE A 135 12.94 19.23 -21.92
CA ILE A 135 12.44 20.31 -22.80
C ILE A 135 13.46 20.61 -23.89
N THR A 136 14.73 20.85 -23.50
CA THR A 136 15.82 21.12 -24.46
C THR A 136 16.04 19.93 -25.40
N ASN A 137 16.11 18.71 -24.87
CA ASN A 137 16.27 17.51 -25.71
C ASN A 137 15.12 17.34 -26.72
N MET A 138 13.88 17.61 -26.32
CA MET A 138 12.75 17.59 -27.26
C MET A 138 12.79 18.74 -28.27
N ALA A 139 13.26 19.93 -27.89
CA ALA A 139 13.37 21.07 -28.80
C ALA A 139 14.45 20.84 -29.87
N ASP A 140 15.64 20.39 -29.47
CA ASP A 140 16.78 20.09 -30.35
C ASP A 140 16.47 19.00 -31.39
N ASN A 141 15.42 18.21 -31.16
CA ASN A 141 15.00 17.10 -32.02
C ASN A 141 13.59 17.31 -32.62
N ASP A 142 13.12 18.55 -32.72
CA ASP A 142 11.83 18.95 -33.32
C ASP A 142 10.59 18.27 -32.68
N ALA A 143 10.72 17.68 -31.49
CA ALA A 143 9.65 16.93 -30.83
C ALA A 143 8.77 17.83 -29.94
N LEU A 144 9.34 18.87 -29.33
CA LEU A 144 8.67 19.68 -28.30
C LEU A 144 7.36 20.30 -28.82
N PHE A 145 7.37 20.86 -30.02
CA PHE A 145 6.19 21.44 -30.67
C PHE A 145 5.05 20.42 -30.77
N TYR A 146 5.34 19.21 -31.27
CA TYR A 146 4.33 18.18 -31.45
C TYR A 146 3.80 17.65 -30.12
N VAL A 147 4.66 17.54 -29.09
CA VAL A 147 4.22 17.16 -27.75
C VAL A 147 3.25 18.22 -27.20
N ILE A 148 3.59 19.50 -27.25
CA ILE A 148 2.69 20.59 -26.81
C ILE A 148 1.39 20.58 -27.63
N GLN A 149 1.48 20.35 -28.94
CA GLN A 149 0.31 20.25 -29.83
C GLN A 149 -0.63 19.14 -29.40
N GLU A 150 -0.09 17.97 -29.03
CA GLU A 150 -0.90 16.83 -28.59
C GLU A 150 -1.61 17.12 -27.26
N PHE A 151 -0.91 17.75 -26.32
CA PHE A 151 -1.52 18.21 -25.07
C PHE A 151 -2.54 19.34 -25.30
N ASN A 152 -2.39 20.18 -26.32
CA ASN A 152 -3.34 21.27 -26.60
C ASN A 152 -4.68 20.81 -27.23
N LYS A 153 -4.82 19.53 -27.61
CA LYS A 153 -6.07 19.02 -28.18
C LYS A 153 -7.22 19.13 -27.19
N LYS A 154 -8.44 19.35 -27.70
CA LYS A 154 -9.67 19.44 -26.87
C LYS A 154 -9.93 18.18 -26.04
N ASP A 155 -9.57 17.01 -26.55
CA ASP A 155 -9.72 15.74 -25.84
C ASP A 155 -8.65 15.51 -24.75
N SER A 156 -7.58 16.33 -24.75
CA SER A 156 -6.50 16.34 -23.75
C SER A 156 -6.75 17.36 -22.64
N TYR A 157 -7.96 17.90 -22.53
CA TYR A 157 -8.32 18.86 -21.49
C TYR A 157 -8.39 18.17 -20.11
N LEU A 158 -7.68 18.75 -19.14
CA LEU A 158 -7.53 18.27 -17.78
C LEU A 158 -8.00 19.33 -16.78
N GLY A 159 -8.99 20.18 -17.06
CA GLY A 159 -9.52 21.12 -16.07
C GLY A 159 -10.38 20.44 -14.98
N PRO A 160 -10.45 20.99 -13.76
CA PRO A 160 -11.21 20.42 -12.65
C PRO A 160 -12.73 20.40 -12.87
N ASP A 161 -13.24 21.21 -13.79
CA ASP A 161 -14.64 21.27 -14.23
C ASP A 161 -15.08 20.03 -15.04
N ARG A 162 -14.14 19.31 -15.67
CA ARG A 162 -14.43 18.09 -16.46
C ARG A 162 -13.75 16.84 -15.94
N VAL A 163 -12.57 17.00 -15.37
CA VAL A 163 -11.73 15.92 -14.84
C VAL A 163 -11.60 16.16 -13.34
N THR A 164 -12.33 15.39 -12.55
CA THR A 164 -12.29 15.50 -11.08
C THR A 164 -10.92 15.09 -10.54
N SER A 165 -10.61 15.39 -9.28
CA SER A 165 -9.38 14.89 -8.65
C SER A 165 -9.37 13.36 -8.55
N THR A 166 -10.55 12.74 -8.42
CA THR A 166 -10.70 11.29 -8.52
C THR A 166 -10.27 10.79 -9.90
N ASP A 167 -10.77 11.41 -10.97
CA ASP A 167 -10.36 11.08 -12.34
C ASP A 167 -8.85 11.24 -12.53
N MET A 168 -8.27 12.35 -12.04
CA MET A 168 -6.81 12.57 -12.10
C MET A 168 -6.04 11.49 -11.35
N GLY A 169 -6.56 11.02 -10.21
CA GLY A 169 -6.00 9.89 -9.49
C GLY A 169 -5.89 8.64 -10.36
N TYR A 170 -6.95 8.28 -11.09
CA TYR A 170 -6.94 7.16 -12.03
C TYR A 170 -6.08 7.40 -13.26
N ILE A 171 -5.99 8.64 -13.74
CA ILE A 171 -5.13 9.00 -14.88
C ILE A 171 -3.65 8.84 -14.49
N PHE A 172 -3.24 9.36 -13.33
CA PHE A 172 -1.89 9.19 -12.82
C PHE A 172 -1.59 7.73 -12.48
N GLU A 173 -2.56 6.98 -11.95
CA GLU A 173 -2.46 5.52 -11.78
C GLU A 173 -2.07 4.84 -13.08
N GLU A 174 -2.84 5.08 -14.13
CA GLU A 174 -2.64 4.44 -15.43
C GLU A 174 -1.35 4.90 -16.13
N LEU A 175 -0.98 6.17 -15.96
CA LEU A 175 0.28 6.72 -16.45
C LEU A 175 1.47 6.02 -15.78
N VAL A 176 1.55 6.09 -14.45
CA VAL A 176 2.62 5.47 -13.68
C VAL A 176 2.65 3.98 -13.95
N ARG A 177 1.50 3.30 -13.96
CA ARG A 177 1.40 1.88 -14.31
C ARG A 177 2.02 1.57 -15.67
N LYS A 178 1.65 2.29 -16.74
CA LYS A 178 2.20 2.03 -18.09
C LYS A 178 3.71 2.22 -18.15
N PHE A 179 4.25 3.22 -17.45
CA PHE A 179 5.70 3.47 -17.43
C PHE A 179 6.43 2.49 -16.51
N SER A 180 5.82 2.08 -15.40
CA SER A 180 6.34 1.04 -14.51
C SER A 180 6.27 -0.35 -15.15
N GLU A 181 5.27 -0.72 -15.96
CA GLU A 181 5.27 -1.97 -16.74
C GLU A 181 6.41 -2.03 -17.76
N SER A 182 6.92 -0.87 -18.17
CA SER A 182 8.11 -0.77 -19.03
C SER A 182 9.42 -0.99 -18.24
N TYR A 183 9.32 -1.14 -16.91
CA TYR A 183 10.41 -1.30 -15.94
C TYR A 183 10.20 -2.60 -15.12
N ASN A 184 11.27 -3.32 -14.81
CA ASN A 184 11.21 -4.40 -13.80
C ASN A 184 11.49 -3.80 -12.40
N GLU A 185 10.70 -2.80 -11.99
CA GLU A 185 10.89 -2.11 -10.70
C GLU A 185 10.19 -2.84 -9.54
N GLU A 186 10.69 -2.61 -8.32
CA GLU A 186 10.40 -3.42 -7.12
C GLU A 186 8.92 -3.40 -6.69
N ALA A 187 8.45 -4.52 -6.13
CA ALA A 187 7.07 -4.68 -5.68
C ALA A 187 6.75 -3.80 -4.46
N GLY A 188 5.61 -3.08 -4.51
CA GLY A 188 5.07 -2.33 -3.36
C GLY A 188 5.41 -0.83 -3.33
N ALA A 189 6.32 -0.34 -4.17
CA ALA A 189 6.61 1.11 -4.29
C ALA A 189 5.68 1.84 -5.28
N HIS A 190 4.89 1.10 -6.05
CA HIS A 190 4.05 1.67 -7.10
C HIS A 190 2.58 1.35 -6.82
N PHE A 191 1.86 2.40 -6.45
CA PHE A 191 0.42 2.57 -6.53
C PHE A 191 -0.48 1.49 -5.89
N THR A 192 -1.27 1.92 -4.91
CA THR A 192 -2.30 1.08 -4.30
C THR A 192 -3.62 1.22 -5.05
N SER A 193 -4.19 0.13 -5.55
CA SER A 193 -5.45 0.18 -6.28
C SER A 193 -6.60 0.68 -5.40
N ARG A 194 -7.54 1.40 -6.02
CA ARG A 194 -8.62 2.11 -5.30
C ARG A 194 -9.53 1.20 -4.47
N ASP A 195 -9.77 -0.02 -4.93
CA ASP A 195 -10.53 -1.05 -4.19
C ASP A 195 -9.88 -1.38 -2.83
N ILE A 196 -8.54 -1.47 -2.79
CA ILE A 196 -7.78 -1.65 -1.54
C ILE A 196 -7.85 -0.39 -0.67
N ILE A 197 -7.64 0.78 -1.28
CA ILE A 197 -7.68 2.07 -0.55
C ILE A 197 -9.03 2.24 0.16
N TYR A 198 -10.15 2.04 -0.55
CA TYR A 198 -11.47 2.19 0.06
C TYR A 198 -11.76 1.13 1.12
N LEU A 199 -11.28 -0.11 0.95
CA LEU A 199 -11.38 -1.11 2.01
C LEU A 199 -10.63 -0.65 3.27
N MET A 200 -9.39 -0.20 3.15
CA MET A 200 -8.59 0.28 4.29
C MET A 200 -9.26 1.48 4.99
N THR A 201 -9.75 2.44 4.20
CA THR A 201 -10.50 3.60 4.71
C THR A 201 -11.76 3.17 5.46
N ASP A 202 -12.55 2.26 4.90
CA ASP A 202 -13.80 1.80 5.52
C ASP A 202 -13.54 0.98 6.80
N LEU A 203 -12.45 0.21 6.84
CA LEU A 203 -12.01 -0.50 8.04
C LEU A 203 -11.60 0.48 9.15
N LEU A 204 -10.86 1.54 8.82
CA LEU A 204 -10.45 2.55 9.80
C LEU A 204 -11.64 3.29 10.41
N LEU A 205 -12.64 3.60 9.61
CA LEU A 205 -13.80 4.41 10.02
C LEU A 205 -14.94 3.57 10.60
N ALA A 206 -14.86 2.23 10.54
CA ALA A 206 -15.94 1.33 10.94
C ALA A 206 -16.34 1.50 12.42
N GLU A 207 -15.36 1.66 13.32
CA GLU A 207 -15.58 1.84 14.77
C GLU A 207 -15.75 3.32 15.18
N ASP A 208 -15.43 4.26 14.29
CA ASP A 208 -15.38 5.70 14.62
C ASP A 208 -16.60 6.49 14.14
N ARG A 209 -17.62 5.82 13.59
CA ARG A 209 -18.82 6.46 12.99
C ARG A 209 -19.49 7.48 13.91
N ASP A 210 -19.62 7.14 15.20
CA ASP A 210 -20.24 8.04 16.18
C ASP A 210 -19.41 9.32 16.37
N THR A 211 -18.08 9.20 16.43
CA THR A 211 -17.16 10.35 16.57
C THR A 211 -17.16 11.27 15.35
N LEU A 212 -17.56 10.75 14.19
CA LEU A 212 -17.64 11.50 12.93
C LEU A 212 -18.99 12.21 12.77
N SER A 213 -20.02 11.80 13.50
CA SER A 213 -21.38 12.38 13.37
C SER A 213 -21.61 13.70 14.14
N GLY A 214 -20.61 14.16 14.89
CA GLY A 214 -20.69 15.36 15.74
C GLY A 214 -20.69 16.69 14.98
N LYS A 215 -20.85 17.79 15.72
CA LYS A 215 -20.59 19.16 15.23
C LYS A 215 -19.09 19.46 15.34
N ASP A 216 -18.56 20.25 14.42
CA ASP A 216 -17.17 20.73 14.42
C ASP A 216 -16.12 19.58 14.43
N VAL A 217 -16.34 18.57 13.57
CA VAL A 217 -15.42 17.43 13.46
C VAL A 217 -14.15 17.86 12.73
N VAL A 218 -13.03 17.85 13.45
CA VAL A 218 -11.70 18.07 12.90
C VAL A 218 -10.90 16.76 13.02
N LYS A 219 -10.37 16.26 11.90
CA LYS A 219 -9.58 15.02 11.86
C LYS A 219 -8.27 15.23 11.13
N THR A 220 -7.21 14.61 11.64
CA THR A 220 -5.89 14.58 11.00
C THR A 220 -5.58 13.19 10.46
N VAL A 221 -5.15 13.12 9.19
CA VAL A 221 -4.84 11.87 8.48
C VAL A 221 -3.38 11.92 8.01
N TYR A 222 -2.62 10.85 8.27
CA TYR A 222 -1.23 10.74 7.88
C TYR A 222 -0.96 9.50 7.02
N ASP A 223 -0.21 9.69 5.94
CA ASP A 223 0.35 8.60 5.13
C ASP A 223 1.87 8.76 5.04
N GLN A 224 2.57 7.83 5.66
CA GLN A 224 4.02 7.81 5.79
C GLN A 224 4.74 7.36 4.51
N THR A 225 4.01 6.90 3.50
CA THR A 225 4.52 6.49 2.18
C THR A 225 3.49 6.88 1.13
N MET A 226 3.17 8.18 1.08
CA MET A 226 1.92 8.68 0.48
C MET A 226 1.77 8.40 -1.01
N GLY A 227 2.85 8.09 -1.73
CA GLY A 227 2.82 7.99 -3.18
C GLY A 227 2.23 9.27 -3.77
N THR A 228 1.24 9.13 -4.63
CA THR A 228 0.52 10.26 -5.25
C THR A 228 -0.62 10.83 -4.39
N SER A 229 -0.59 10.60 -3.06
CA SER A 229 -1.56 11.07 -2.05
C SER A 229 -2.97 10.46 -2.09
N GLN A 230 -3.18 9.37 -2.84
CA GLN A 230 -4.53 8.86 -3.09
C GLN A 230 -5.25 8.33 -1.86
N MET A 231 -4.52 7.70 -0.93
CA MET A 231 -5.07 7.24 0.34
C MET A 231 -5.55 8.43 1.18
N LEU A 232 -4.78 9.52 1.22
CA LEU A 232 -5.15 10.76 1.90
C LEU A 232 -6.43 11.36 1.31
N SER A 233 -6.53 11.42 -0.03
CA SER A 233 -7.72 11.89 -0.73
C SER A 233 -8.95 11.03 -0.44
N ALA A 234 -8.80 9.71 -0.47
CA ALA A 234 -9.89 8.78 -0.21
C ALA A 234 -10.37 8.83 1.25
N MET A 235 -9.45 8.96 2.21
CA MET A 235 -9.78 9.18 3.62
C MET A 235 -10.57 10.47 3.82
N MET A 236 -10.13 11.59 3.23
CA MET A 236 -10.84 12.86 3.26
C MET A 236 -12.26 12.72 2.69
N GLU A 237 -12.39 12.11 1.51
CA GLU A 237 -13.69 11.86 0.87
C GLU A 237 -14.61 11.03 1.78
N ARG A 238 -14.10 9.95 2.39
CA ARG A 238 -14.95 9.08 3.20
C ARG A 238 -15.32 9.70 4.54
N ILE A 239 -14.43 10.47 5.17
CA ILE A 239 -14.77 11.25 6.37
C ILE A 239 -15.88 12.26 6.04
N GLN A 240 -15.74 12.98 4.92
CA GLN A 240 -16.73 13.96 4.48
C GLN A 240 -18.04 13.34 4.00
N TYR A 241 -18.02 12.08 3.57
CA TYR A 241 -19.24 11.31 3.29
C TYR A 241 -20.07 11.10 4.56
N PHE A 242 -19.44 10.83 5.70
CA PHE A 242 -20.14 10.72 6.99
C PHE A 242 -20.49 12.09 7.57
N ASN A 243 -19.65 13.10 7.36
CA ASN A 243 -19.88 14.46 7.83
C ASN A 243 -19.34 15.48 6.84
N LYS A 244 -20.24 16.02 6.01
CA LYS A 244 -19.92 17.00 4.96
C LYS A 244 -19.21 18.27 5.46
N ASP A 245 -19.36 18.60 6.74
CA ASP A 245 -18.82 19.81 7.35
C ASP A 245 -17.52 19.50 8.12
N ALA A 246 -17.01 18.26 8.08
CA ALA A 246 -15.77 17.89 8.73
C ALA A 246 -14.54 18.53 8.07
N GLU A 247 -13.70 19.13 8.90
CA GLU A 247 -12.38 19.62 8.51
C GLU A 247 -11.37 18.48 8.58
N VAL A 248 -10.79 18.11 7.43
CA VAL A 248 -9.80 17.04 7.34
C VAL A 248 -8.45 17.63 6.94
N LYS A 249 -7.44 17.47 7.80
CA LYS A 249 -6.06 17.87 7.50
C LYS A 249 -5.24 16.64 7.14
N THR A 250 -4.65 16.66 5.96
CA THR A 250 -3.88 15.54 5.42
C THR A 250 -2.39 15.83 5.46
N PHE A 251 -1.61 14.85 5.89
CA PHE A 251 -0.16 14.93 6.03
C PHE A 251 0.45 13.73 5.31
N GLY A 252 1.49 13.96 4.53
CA GLY A 252 2.07 12.92 3.69
C GLY A 252 3.58 13.03 3.60
N GLN A 253 4.24 11.89 3.56
CA GLN A 253 5.68 11.83 3.31
C GLN A 253 5.99 10.85 2.18
N GLU A 254 6.85 11.27 1.26
CA GLU A 254 7.25 10.49 0.08
C GLU A 254 8.77 10.58 -0.14
N LEU A 255 9.39 9.49 -0.55
CA LEU A 255 10.82 9.40 -0.84
C LEU A 255 11.15 9.88 -2.25
N ASN A 256 10.31 9.52 -3.24
CA ASN A 256 10.52 9.80 -4.64
C ASN A 256 10.10 11.24 -5.00
N PRO A 257 11.01 12.09 -5.52
CA PRO A 257 10.72 13.49 -5.83
C PRO A 257 9.58 13.71 -6.84
N GLU A 258 9.51 12.91 -7.90
CA GLU A 258 8.47 13.05 -8.93
C GLU A 258 7.09 12.69 -8.37
N THR A 259 7.03 11.62 -7.59
CA THR A 259 5.80 11.15 -6.93
C THR A 259 5.33 12.16 -5.88
N TYR A 260 6.26 12.70 -5.10
CA TYR A 260 6.02 13.82 -4.18
C TYR A 260 5.44 15.04 -4.91
N ALA A 261 6.01 15.42 -6.06
CA ALA A 261 5.54 16.56 -6.83
C ALA A 261 4.09 16.37 -7.33
N ILE A 262 3.75 15.16 -7.78
CA ILE A 262 2.37 14.81 -8.16
C ILE A 262 1.42 14.94 -6.97
N ALA A 263 1.79 14.36 -5.81
CA ALA A 263 0.98 14.46 -4.59
C ALA A 263 0.76 15.91 -4.14
N LYS A 264 1.81 16.72 -4.18
CA LYS A 264 1.75 18.14 -3.81
C LYS A 264 0.86 18.94 -4.77
N ALA A 265 1.00 18.73 -6.08
CA ALA A 265 0.17 19.37 -7.09
C ALA A 265 -1.32 19.00 -6.94
N ASP A 266 -1.65 17.71 -6.76
CA ASP A 266 -3.02 17.25 -6.56
C ASP A 266 -3.64 17.87 -5.28
N THR A 267 -2.86 17.93 -4.20
CA THR A 267 -3.29 18.56 -2.94
C THR A 267 -3.63 20.04 -3.13
N MET A 268 -2.79 20.80 -3.86
CA MET A 268 -3.06 22.21 -4.17
C MET A 268 -4.33 22.42 -4.99
N ILE A 269 -4.55 21.59 -6.02
CA ILE A 269 -5.73 21.68 -6.89
C ILE A 269 -7.02 21.41 -6.09
N ARG A 270 -6.96 20.53 -5.09
CA ARG A 270 -8.07 20.26 -4.17
C ARG A 270 -8.27 21.33 -3.09
N GLY A 271 -7.42 22.36 -3.03
CA GLY A 271 -7.44 23.38 -1.99
C GLY A 271 -6.91 22.91 -0.63
N GLY A 272 -6.16 21.79 -0.61
CA GLY A 272 -5.48 21.30 0.59
C GLY A 272 -4.16 22.02 0.88
N ASP A 273 -3.61 21.79 2.08
CA ASP A 273 -2.33 22.37 2.49
C ASP A 273 -1.16 21.55 1.92
N ALA A 274 -0.55 22.09 0.86
CA ALA A 274 0.58 21.51 0.16
C ALA A 274 1.87 21.47 0.97
N ASP A 275 1.98 22.30 2.02
CA ASP A 275 3.15 22.30 2.90
C ASP A 275 3.18 21.07 3.80
N GLN A 276 2.06 20.35 3.93
CA GLN A 276 1.98 19.09 4.66
C GLN A 276 2.32 17.87 3.80
N MET A 277 2.63 18.07 2.53
CA MET A 277 3.27 17.04 1.70
C MET A 277 4.78 17.26 1.84
N LYS A 278 5.52 16.24 2.29
CA LYS A 278 6.95 16.37 2.59
C LYS A 278 7.78 15.35 1.82
N LEU A 279 8.97 15.78 1.39
CA LEU A 279 9.94 14.95 0.67
C LEU A 279 11.00 14.40 1.64
N GLY A 280 11.26 13.10 1.59
CA GLY A 280 12.36 12.46 2.31
C GLY A 280 12.01 11.06 2.82
N SER A 281 13.04 10.30 3.20
CA SER A 281 12.84 8.98 3.81
C SER A 281 12.14 9.08 5.17
N THR A 282 11.02 8.38 5.31
CA THR A 282 10.30 8.23 6.58
C THR A 282 11.17 7.62 7.68
N LEU A 283 12.08 6.73 7.32
CA LEU A 283 12.92 6.04 8.31
C LEU A 283 14.08 6.90 8.81
N SER A 284 14.76 7.65 7.92
CA SER A 284 15.98 8.40 8.29
C SER A 284 15.83 9.92 8.35
N ASN A 285 14.73 10.47 7.84
CA ASN A 285 14.44 11.91 7.78
C ASN A 285 12.96 12.16 8.10
N ASP A 286 12.55 11.87 9.33
CA ASP A 286 11.20 12.11 9.81
C ASP A 286 10.82 13.59 9.69
N GLN A 287 9.80 13.90 8.88
CA GLN A 287 9.34 15.26 8.65
C GLN A 287 8.26 15.70 9.67
N PHE A 288 7.84 14.78 10.54
CA PHE A 288 6.71 14.93 11.44
C PHE A 288 7.03 14.50 12.88
N THR A 289 8.28 14.71 13.33
CA THR A 289 8.85 14.20 14.61
C THR A 289 7.94 14.34 15.84
N ASP A 290 7.16 15.43 15.96
CA ASP A 290 6.30 15.69 17.12
C ASP A 290 4.79 15.66 16.80
N PHE A 291 4.42 15.23 15.60
CA PHE A 291 3.01 15.16 15.19
C PHE A 291 2.38 13.83 15.59
N THR A 292 1.10 13.91 15.95
CA THR A 292 0.24 12.74 16.13
C THR A 292 -1.07 12.91 15.37
N PHE A 293 -1.62 11.81 14.88
CA PHE A 293 -2.74 11.78 13.96
C PHE A 293 -3.91 10.95 14.48
N ASP A 294 -5.13 11.32 14.07
CA ASP A 294 -6.33 10.52 14.33
C ASP A 294 -6.29 9.23 13.50
N TYR A 295 -5.86 9.34 12.25
CA TYR A 295 -5.75 8.20 11.34
C TYR A 295 -4.38 8.14 10.68
N CYS A 296 -3.75 6.97 10.72
CA CYS A 296 -2.60 6.64 9.89
C CYS A 296 -3.03 5.61 8.83
N ILE A 297 -2.77 5.86 7.56
CA ILE A 297 -3.07 4.92 6.47
C ILE A 297 -1.84 4.81 5.57
N SER A 298 -1.38 3.59 5.27
CA SER A 298 -0.12 3.44 4.52
C SER A 298 0.01 2.08 3.85
N ASN A 299 0.58 2.08 2.64
CA ASN A 299 1.08 0.89 1.97
C ASN A 299 2.58 1.06 1.70
N PRO A 300 3.45 0.73 2.69
CA PRO A 300 4.88 0.83 2.50
C PRO A 300 5.38 -0.25 1.53
N PRO A 301 6.53 -0.02 0.87
CA PRO A 301 7.08 -1.00 -0.07
C PRO A 301 7.49 -2.30 0.65
N PHE A 302 7.24 -3.44 0.01
CA PHE A 302 7.36 -4.75 0.64
C PHE A 302 8.79 -5.29 0.61
N GLY A 303 9.33 -5.67 1.76
CA GLY A 303 10.63 -6.35 1.84
C GLY A 303 11.80 -5.53 1.30
N ILE A 304 11.72 -4.20 1.39
CA ILE A 304 12.82 -3.34 0.95
C ILE A 304 13.97 -3.33 1.93
N ASP A 305 15.18 -3.25 1.36
CA ASP A 305 16.40 -3.03 2.10
C ASP A 305 16.46 -1.59 2.64
N TRP A 306 16.73 -1.42 3.94
CA TRP A 306 16.84 -0.11 4.60
C TRP A 306 18.30 0.28 4.90
N LYS A 307 19.27 -0.25 4.15
CA LYS A 307 20.71 0.02 4.35
C LYS A 307 21.06 1.49 4.21
N LYS A 308 20.36 2.23 3.35
CA LYS A 308 20.52 3.68 3.19
C LYS A 308 20.12 4.44 4.46
N ASP A 309 19.10 3.97 5.17
CA ASP A 309 18.57 4.57 6.39
C ASP A 309 19.28 4.07 7.66
N LYS A 310 20.08 3.00 7.54
CA LYS A 310 20.64 2.26 8.67
C LYS A 310 21.33 3.14 9.71
N LYS A 311 22.12 4.12 9.28
CA LYS A 311 22.87 4.98 10.21
C LYS A 311 21.93 5.77 11.12
N SER A 312 20.86 6.35 10.58
CA SER A 312 19.87 7.12 11.35
C SER A 312 19.03 6.20 12.22
N VAL A 313 18.57 5.08 11.67
CA VAL A 313 17.77 4.07 12.39
C VAL A 313 18.56 3.47 13.57
N ASP A 314 19.85 3.12 13.38
CA ASP A 314 20.72 2.64 14.46
C ASP A 314 20.91 3.71 15.55
N ALA A 315 21.02 4.99 15.16
CA ALA A 315 21.21 6.08 16.10
C ALA A 315 19.95 6.29 16.95
N GLU A 316 18.77 6.23 16.32
CA GLU A 316 17.49 6.35 16.99
C GLU A 316 17.16 5.12 17.86
N HIS A 317 17.50 3.92 17.41
CA HIS A 317 17.36 2.70 18.20
C HIS A 317 18.12 2.78 19.54
N LYS A 318 19.32 3.38 19.53
CA LYS A 318 20.12 3.60 20.76
C LYS A 318 19.48 4.56 21.76
N LEU A 319 18.46 5.32 21.35
CA LEU A 319 17.69 6.18 22.27
C LEU A 319 16.70 5.37 23.13
N GLY A 320 16.50 4.07 22.85
CA GLY A 320 15.55 3.22 23.56
C GLY A 320 14.13 3.75 23.39
N GLU A 321 13.38 3.81 24.50
CA GLU A 321 11.98 4.27 24.54
C GLU A 321 11.76 5.71 24.01
N LYS A 322 12.83 6.51 23.90
CA LYS A 322 12.76 7.87 23.35
C LYS A 322 12.81 7.91 21.82
N GLY A 323 13.12 6.81 21.16
CA GLY A 323 13.17 6.70 19.70
C GLY A 323 12.11 5.75 19.16
N ARG A 324 11.70 5.94 17.90
CA ARG A 324 10.67 5.11 17.25
C ARG A 324 11.06 3.63 17.16
N PHE A 325 12.36 3.35 17.07
CA PHE A 325 12.89 2.01 16.81
C PHE A 325 13.54 1.35 18.03
N GLY A 326 13.28 1.84 19.24
CA GLY A 326 13.96 1.38 20.46
C GLY A 326 13.77 -0.11 20.78
N ILE A 327 12.63 -0.70 20.39
CA ILE A 327 12.25 -2.07 20.78
C ILE A 327 13.01 -3.16 20.03
N GLY A 328 13.42 -2.90 18.80
CA GLY A 328 14.05 -3.92 17.96
C GLY A 328 14.26 -3.42 16.54
N LEU A 329 15.21 -4.05 15.86
CA LEU A 329 15.52 -3.78 14.46
C LEU A 329 15.33 -5.07 13.64
N PRO A 330 14.54 -5.04 12.56
CA PRO A 330 14.41 -6.17 11.66
C PRO A 330 15.72 -6.39 10.88
N LYS A 331 15.80 -7.47 10.10
CA LYS A 331 16.91 -7.63 9.13
C LYS A 331 17.01 -6.42 8.20
N ILE A 332 18.23 -6.08 7.81
CA ILE A 332 18.51 -4.95 6.89
C ILE A 332 17.72 -5.09 5.58
N SER A 333 17.50 -6.32 5.12
CA SER A 333 16.77 -6.64 3.89
C SER A 333 15.24 -6.54 4.01
N ASP A 334 14.67 -6.19 5.16
CA ASP A 334 13.21 -6.04 5.32
C ASP A 334 12.89 -4.94 6.33
N GLY A 335 12.52 -3.76 5.82
CA GLY A 335 12.17 -2.59 6.64
C GLY A 335 10.70 -2.51 7.08
N GLN A 336 9.83 -3.46 6.75
CA GLN A 336 8.37 -3.30 6.93
C GLN A 336 7.95 -2.97 8.37
N LEU A 337 8.53 -3.67 9.35
CA LEU A 337 8.20 -3.45 10.76
C LEU A 337 8.71 -2.09 11.28
N LEU A 338 9.68 -1.45 10.62
CA LEU A 338 10.09 -0.08 10.96
C LEU A 338 9.00 0.93 10.56
N PHE A 339 8.36 0.75 9.40
CA PHE A 339 7.21 1.59 9.01
C PHE A 339 6.03 1.39 9.97
N GLN A 340 5.79 0.16 10.46
CA GLN A 340 4.77 -0.07 11.49
C GLN A 340 5.09 0.71 12.77
N LEU A 341 6.33 0.65 13.26
CA LEU A 341 6.75 1.40 14.45
C LEU A 341 6.64 2.92 14.25
N ASN A 342 7.02 3.44 13.07
CA ASN A 342 6.82 4.86 12.76
C ASN A 342 5.33 5.21 12.83
N GLY A 343 4.47 4.48 12.13
CA GLY A 343 3.02 4.73 12.15
C GLY A 343 2.42 4.72 13.56
N ILE A 344 2.79 3.75 14.41
CA ILE A 344 2.37 3.68 15.82
C ILE A 344 2.85 4.91 16.61
N SER A 345 4.09 5.35 16.41
CA SER A 345 4.65 6.52 17.10
C SER A 345 3.90 7.82 16.76
N LYS A 346 3.23 7.85 15.59
CA LYS A 346 2.44 8.99 15.11
C LYS A 346 0.95 8.87 15.43
N LEU A 347 0.50 7.83 16.13
CA LEU A 347 -0.89 7.73 16.57
C LEU A 347 -1.14 8.58 17.81
N LYS A 348 -2.22 9.37 17.80
CA LYS A 348 -2.86 9.84 19.03
C LYS A 348 -3.28 8.65 19.88
N GLU A 349 -3.52 8.87 21.17
CA GLU A 349 -4.03 7.83 22.07
C GLU A 349 -5.39 7.27 21.62
N THR A 350 -6.22 8.09 20.97
CA THR A 350 -7.47 7.65 20.33
C THR A 350 -7.31 7.26 18.86
N GLY A 351 -6.08 7.25 18.35
CA GLY A 351 -5.79 7.09 16.93
C GLY A 351 -5.93 5.66 16.45
N ARG A 352 -6.13 5.51 15.14
CA ARG A 352 -6.21 4.22 14.45
C ARG A 352 -5.29 4.18 13.24
N MET A 353 -4.71 3.03 12.95
CA MET A 353 -3.84 2.82 11.80
C MET A 353 -4.30 1.63 10.95
N ALA A 354 -4.28 1.80 9.63
CA ALA A 354 -4.30 0.70 8.68
C ALA A 354 -3.00 0.68 7.89
N ILE A 355 -2.25 -0.43 7.97
CA ILE A 355 -1.00 -0.62 7.26
C ILE A 355 -1.02 -1.93 6.47
N VAL A 356 -0.54 -1.89 5.23
CA VAL A 356 -0.40 -3.09 4.41
C VAL A 356 0.93 -3.77 4.67
N HIS A 357 0.90 -5.08 4.85
CA HIS A 357 2.07 -5.94 4.99
C HIS A 357 2.02 -7.12 4.03
N ASN A 358 3.19 -7.66 3.68
CA ASN A 358 3.29 -9.02 3.16
C ASN A 358 3.33 -10.05 4.32
N GLY A 359 3.48 -11.34 3.99
CA GLY A 359 3.52 -12.40 4.99
C GLY A 359 4.70 -12.33 5.98
N SER A 360 5.80 -11.65 5.65
CA SER A 360 7.01 -11.62 6.51
C SER A 360 6.73 -10.97 7.87
N ALA A 361 5.85 -9.97 7.91
CA ALA A 361 5.48 -9.29 9.15
C ALA A 361 4.88 -10.24 10.20
N LEU A 362 4.22 -11.33 9.75
CA LEU A 362 3.53 -12.29 10.62
C LEU A 362 4.49 -13.20 11.41
N PHE A 363 5.62 -13.60 10.82
CA PHE A 363 6.45 -14.68 11.39
C PHE A 363 7.97 -14.50 11.25
N SER A 364 8.46 -13.52 10.49
CA SER A 364 9.91 -13.32 10.34
C SER A 364 10.59 -13.05 11.66
N GLY A 365 11.84 -13.50 11.79
CA GLY A 365 12.67 -13.31 12.99
C GLY A 365 12.49 -14.40 14.03
N ASN A 366 13.62 -14.86 14.58
CA ASN A 366 13.62 -15.87 15.64
C ASN A 366 13.17 -15.27 16.97
N ALA A 367 12.80 -16.13 17.93
CA ALA A 367 12.57 -15.74 19.32
C ALA A 367 13.75 -14.91 19.87
N GLY A 368 13.45 -13.78 20.50
CA GLY A 368 14.43 -12.78 20.94
C GLY A 368 15.11 -11.95 19.83
N GLY A 369 14.72 -12.13 18.56
CA GLY A 369 15.14 -11.28 17.44
C GLY A 369 14.26 -10.03 17.30
N GLY A 370 14.74 -9.05 16.52
CA GLY A 370 14.09 -7.73 16.42
C GLY A 370 12.66 -7.78 15.87
N GLU A 371 12.40 -8.56 14.83
CA GLU A 371 11.04 -8.69 14.28
C GLU A 371 10.06 -9.31 15.31
N SER A 372 10.54 -10.32 16.05
CA SER A 372 9.75 -10.99 17.10
C SER A 372 9.49 -10.05 18.27
N ALA A 373 10.49 -9.26 18.68
CA ALA A 373 10.35 -8.25 19.73
C ALA A 373 9.36 -7.13 19.34
N ILE A 374 9.35 -6.71 18.07
CA ILE A 374 8.36 -5.73 17.58
C ILE A 374 6.95 -6.31 17.66
N ARG A 375 6.73 -7.54 17.17
CA ARG A 375 5.41 -8.19 17.28
C ARG A 375 4.97 -8.33 18.73
N GLN A 376 5.86 -8.83 19.59
CA GLN A 376 5.63 -8.93 21.02
C GLN A 376 5.15 -7.61 21.59
N TYR A 377 5.89 -6.53 21.33
CA TYR A 377 5.57 -5.21 21.85
C TYR A 377 4.21 -4.69 21.38
N VAL A 378 3.86 -4.86 20.11
CA VAL A 378 2.57 -4.40 19.59
C VAL A 378 1.40 -5.23 20.15
N ILE A 379 1.59 -6.53 20.35
CA ILE A 379 0.56 -7.43 20.87
C ILE A 379 0.39 -7.26 22.39
N GLU A 380 1.48 -7.18 23.15
CA GLU A 380 1.44 -7.04 24.62
C GLU A 380 0.95 -5.65 25.08
N ASN A 381 1.18 -4.60 24.29
CA ASN A 381 0.55 -3.29 24.53
C ASN A 381 -0.92 -3.24 24.06
N ASP A 382 -1.46 -4.36 23.56
CA ASP A 382 -2.82 -4.50 23.10
C ASP A 382 -3.18 -3.53 21.95
N TRP A 383 -2.22 -3.23 21.08
CA TRP A 383 -2.43 -2.29 19.97
C TRP A 383 -2.88 -2.95 18.67
N LEU A 384 -2.46 -4.21 18.42
CA LEU A 384 -2.91 -4.96 17.25
C LEU A 384 -4.37 -5.36 17.43
N GLU A 385 -5.28 -4.82 16.63
CA GLU A 385 -6.72 -5.05 16.78
C GLU A 385 -7.23 -6.11 15.81
N ALA A 386 -6.82 -6.03 14.55
CA ALA A 386 -7.21 -7.03 13.56
C ALA A 386 -6.18 -7.19 12.44
N ILE A 387 -6.20 -8.35 11.78
CA ILE A 387 -5.46 -8.61 10.55
C ILE A 387 -6.43 -9.18 9.51
N VAL A 388 -6.52 -8.52 8.36
CA VAL A 388 -7.32 -8.96 7.21
C VAL A 388 -6.39 -9.51 6.13
N GLN A 389 -6.45 -10.82 5.86
CA GLN A 389 -5.78 -11.40 4.70
C GLN A 389 -6.55 -11.06 3.44
N LEU A 390 -5.88 -10.43 2.48
CA LEU A 390 -6.45 -10.05 1.18
C LEU A 390 -6.33 -11.18 0.15
N PRO A 391 -7.15 -11.16 -0.92
CA PRO A 391 -6.98 -12.00 -2.10
C PRO A 391 -5.59 -11.88 -2.73
N THR A 392 -5.06 -12.97 -3.27
CA THR A 392 -3.85 -12.93 -4.10
C THR A 392 -4.14 -12.33 -5.47
N GLY A 393 -3.15 -11.70 -6.09
CA GLY A 393 -3.31 -11.01 -7.38
C GLY A 393 -4.20 -9.77 -7.29
N LEU A 394 -4.17 -9.09 -6.14
CA LEU A 394 -4.89 -7.82 -5.94
C LEU A 394 -4.04 -6.60 -6.28
N PHE A 395 -2.71 -6.73 -6.16
CA PHE A 395 -1.73 -5.68 -6.46
C PHE A 395 -1.17 -5.84 -7.88
N TYR A 396 -0.77 -4.72 -8.49
CA TYR A 396 -0.26 -4.66 -9.87
C TYR A 396 1.06 -5.41 -10.07
N ASN A 397 1.92 -5.44 -9.06
CA ASN A 397 3.31 -5.89 -9.21
C ASN A 397 3.61 -7.20 -8.47
N THR A 398 2.62 -7.77 -7.77
CA THR A 398 2.84 -8.99 -6.99
C THR A 398 1.59 -9.84 -6.83
N GLY A 399 1.78 -11.15 -6.98
CA GLY A 399 0.77 -12.17 -6.72
C GLY A 399 0.80 -12.74 -5.30
N ILE A 400 1.61 -12.19 -4.40
CA ILE A 400 1.74 -12.69 -3.02
C ILE A 400 0.48 -12.43 -2.18
N SER A 401 0.33 -13.20 -1.10
CA SER A 401 -0.63 -12.86 -0.05
C SER A 401 -0.20 -11.60 0.69
N THR A 402 -1.14 -10.68 0.85
CA THR A 402 -0.97 -9.41 1.55
C THR A 402 -2.02 -9.29 2.65
N TYR A 403 -1.73 -8.45 3.63
CA TYR A 403 -2.51 -8.32 4.85
C TYR A 403 -2.70 -6.85 5.19
N VAL A 404 -3.92 -6.45 5.55
CA VAL A 404 -4.16 -5.16 6.20
C VAL A 404 -4.13 -5.38 7.70
N TRP A 405 -3.20 -4.75 8.39
CA TRP A 405 -3.15 -4.73 9.84
C TRP A 405 -3.85 -3.48 10.34
N LEU A 406 -4.79 -3.67 11.25
CA LEU A 406 -5.48 -2.61 11.97
C LEU A 406 -4.90 -2.51 13.37
N LEU A 407 -4.45 -1.31 13.72
CA LEU A 407 -3.88 -1.01 15.03
C LEU A 407 -4.60 0.18 15.66
N THR A 408 -4.80 0.14 16.96
CA THR A 408 -5.31 1.30 17.72
C THR A 408 -4.75 1.26 19.15
N LYS A 409 -4.53 2.44 19.73
CA LYS A 409 -4.17 2.58 21.15
C LYS A 409 -5.39 2.58 22.08
N ASN A 410 -6.61 2.57 21.51
CA ASN A 410 -7.87 2.70 22.25
C ASN A 410 -8.90 1.69 21.74
N LYS A 411 -8.61 0.40 21.94
CA LYS A 411 -9.58 -0.67 21.63
C LYS A 411 -10.86 -0.50 22.45
N SER A 412 -11.99 -0.84 21.83
CA SER A 412 -13.27 -0.98 22.53
C SER A 412 -13.18 -2.05 23.62
N VAL A 413 -14.02 -1.94 24.65
CA VAL A 413 -13.97 -2.81 25.84
C VAL A 413 -14.07 -4.29 25.51
N ASP A 414 -14.86 -4.66 24.51
CA ASP A 414 -15.04 -6.04 24.05
C ASP A 414 -13.84 -6.59 23.26
N ARG A 415 -13.02 -5.71 22.65
CA ARG A 415 -11.83 -6.06 21.86
C ARG A 415 -10.53 -6.08 22.68
N GLN A 416 -10.53 -5.57 23.91
CA GLN A 416 -9.34 -5.53 24.77
C GLN A 416 -8.78 -6.94 25.05
N GLY A 417 -7.46 -7.07 24.95
CA GLY A 417 -6.73 -8.32 25.12
C GLY A 417 -6.83 -9.30 23.95
N LYS A 418 -7.47 -8.91 22.85
CA LYS A 418 -7.82 -9.79 21.72
C LYS A 418 -7.38 -9.25 20.37
N VAL A 419 -7.12 -10.18 19.44
CA VAL A 419 -6.87 -9.89 18.03
C VAL A 419 -7.88 -10.63 17.16
N GLN A 420 -8.50 -9.92 16.23
CA GLN A 420 -9.38 -10.51 15.22
C GLN A 420 -8.58 -10.86 13.95
N LEU A 421 -8.56 -12.12 13.56
CA LEU A 421 -8.03 -12.52 12.26
C LEU A 421 -9.19 -12.73 11.28
N ILE A 422 -9.05 -12.19 10.08
CA ILE A 422 -10.09 -12.21 9.03
C ILE A 422 -9.47 -12.74 7.74
N ASP A 423 -9.83 -13.94 7.33
CA ASP A 423 -9.48 -14.48 6.01
C ASP A 423 -10.50 -14.01 4.97
N ALA A 424 -10.11 -13.02 4.16
CA ALA A 424 -10.87 -12.53 3.01
C ALA A 424 -10.22 -12.97 1.68
N SER A 425 -9.37 -13.99 1.69
CA SER A 425 -8.64 -14.46 0.49
C SER A 425 -9.56 -14.93 -0.65
N LYS A 426 -10.81 -15.28 -0.34
CA LYS A 426 -11.86 -15.70 -1.28
C LYS A 426 -12.97 -14.67 -1.48
N CYS A 427 -12.75 -13.41 -1.07
CA CYS A 427 -13.73 -12.34 -1.19
C CYS A 427 -13.31 -11.35 -2.29
N PHE A 428 -13.55 -11.72 -3.55
CA PHE A 428 -13.13 -10.93 -4.71
C PHE A 428 -13.99 -11.21 -5.94
N GLU A 429 -13.85 -10.38 -6.96
CA GLU A 429 -14.32 -10.65 -8.33
C GLU A 429 -13.14 -10.81 -9.28
N LYS A 430 -13.22 -11.78 -10.20
CA LYS A 430 -12.17 -12.01 -11.20
C LYS A 430 -12.26 -10.97 -12.30
N ARG A 431 -11.11 -10.38 -12.66
CA ARG A 431 -11.03 -9.47 -13.80
C ARG A 431 -11.17 -10.23 -15.11
N ARG A 432 -11.88 -9.62 -16.08
CA ARG A 432 -11.91 -10.12 -17.46
C ARG A 432 -10.55 -10.02 -18.14
N LYS A 433 -9.80 -8.95 -17.83
CA LYS A 433 -8.45 -8.71 -18.31
C LYS A 433 -7.55 -8.33 -17.15
N ASN A 434 -6.46 -9.06 -17.00
CA ASN A 434 -5.45 -8.80 -15.99
C ASN A 434 -4.76 -7.44 -16.26
N ILE A 435 -4.28 -6.82 -15.19
CA ILE A 435 -3.46 -5.62 -15.24
C ILE A 435 -2.17 -5.92 -14.46
N GLY A 436 -1.07 -6.20 -15.17
CA GLY A 436 0.11 -6.79 -14.54
C GLY A 436 -0.24 -8.08 -13.78
N GLU A 437 0.13 -8.15 -12.51
CA GLU A 437 -0.23 -9.22 -11.58
C GLU A 437 -1.64 -9.07 -10.97
N LYS A 438 -2.32 -7.93 -11.16
CA LYS A 438 -3.69 -7.73 -10.69
C LYS A 438 -4.67 -8.53 -11.54
N LYS A 439 -5.23 -9.58 -10.95
CA LYS A 439 -6.15 -10.57 -11.52
C LYS A 439 -7.56 -10.47 -10.94
N VAL A 440 -7.69 -9.81 -9.79
CA VAL A 440 -8.95 -9.70 -9.05
C VAL A 440 -9.18 -8.30 -8.50
N ASP A 441 -10.44 -7.97 -8.24
CA ASP A 441 -10.86 -6.71 -7.61
C ASP A 441 -11.68 -6.99 -6.35
N ILE A 442 -11.61 -6.07 -5.38
CA ILE A 442 -12.53 -6.02 -4.23
C ILE A 442 -13.70 -5.11 -4.60
N THR A 443 -14.85 -5.69 -4.93
CA THR A 443 -16.06 -4.93 -5.24
C THR A 443 -16.68 -4.32 -3.99
N GLU A 444 -17.68 -3.45 -4.15
CA GLU A 444 -18.44 -2.89 -3.02
C GLU A 444 -19.06 -4.00 -2.15
N GLU A 445 -19.57 -5.08 -2.74
CA GLU A 445 -20.11 -6.21 -1.98
C GLU A 445 -19.03 -6.94 -1.20
N CYS A 446 -17.85 -7.16 -1.80
CA CYS A 446 -16.71 -7.76 -1.11
C CYS A 446 -16.29 -6.90 0.08
N ARG A 447 -16.15 -5.59 -0.15
CA ARG A 447 -15.82 -4.58 0.86
C ARG A 447 -16.84 -4.64 2.00
N ASN A 448 -18.14 -4.57 1.70
CA ASN A 448 -19.20 -4.61 2.71
C ASN A 448 -19.17 -5.90 3.55
N LEU A 449 -18.91 -7.05 2.93
CA LEU A 449 -18.82 -8.33 3.64
C LEU A 449 -17.60 -8.37 4.59
N ILE A 450 -16.47 -7.81 4.16
CA ILE A 450 -15.26 -7.70 5.01
C ILE A 450 -15.49 -6.73 6.16
N ILE A 451 -16.09 -5.55 5.90
CA ILE A 451 -16.44 -4.57 6.95
C ILE A 451 -17.44 -5.17 7.95
N GLN A 452 -18.42 -5.93 7.47
CA GLN A 452 -19.36 -6.64 8.33
C GLN A 452 -18.64 -7.64 9.24
N ALA A 453 -17.76 -8.47 8.68
CA ALA A 453 -17.00 -9.45 9.46
C ALA A 453 -16.14 -8.77 10.53
N TYR A 454 -15.50 -7.65 10.19
CA TYR A 454 -14.73 -6.85 11.13
C TYR A 454 -15.60 -6.24 12.24
N GLY A 455 -16.67 -5.53 11.88
CA GLY A 455 -17.51 -4.79 12.83
C GLY A 455 -18.38 -5.68 13.72
N GLU A 456 -18.82 -6.86 13.26
CA GLU A 456 -19.58 -7.81 14.11
C GLU A 456 -18.71 -8.46 15.21
N PHE A 457 -17.37 -8.38 15.08
CA PHE A 457 -16.39 -8.95 16.02
C PHE A 457 -16.81 -10.34 16.55
N SER A 458 -17.12 -11.25 15.62
CA SER A 458 -17.69 -12.56 15.92
C SER A 458 -17.00 -13.68 15.14
N GLU A 459 -16.76 -14.83 15.79
CA GLU A 459 -16.18 -16.02 15.17
C GLU A 459 -17.19 -16.71 14.25
N LYS A 460 -17.10 -16.41 12.95
CA LYS A 460 -18.12 -16.78 11.98
C LYS A 460 -17.57 -16.81 10.57
N MET A 461 -18.21 -17.62 9.73
CA MET A 461 -18.03 -17.59 8.28
C MET A 461 -19.17 -16.82 7.63
N TYR A 462 -18.82 -15.79 6.87
CA TYR A 462 -19.71 -14.95 6.08
C TYR A 462 -19.66 -15.43 4.64
N ARG A 463 -20.83 -15.65 4.04
CA ARG A 463 -20.96 -16.12 2.66
C ARG A 463 -21.98 -15.27 1.92
N GLN A 464 -21.59 -14.83 0.73
CA GLN A 464 -22.48 -14.16 -0.21
C GLN A 464 -22.13 -14.61 -1.61
N GLU A 465 -23.02 -15.38 -2.25
CA GLU A 465 -22.74 -16.04 -3.53
C GLU A 465 -21.45 -16.89 -3.42
N ASP A 466 -20.47 -16.65 -4.30
CA ASP A 466 -19.17 -17.32 -4.32
C ASP A 466 -18.12 -16.66 -3.40
N ARG A 467 -18.47 -15.55 -2.73
CA ARG A 467 -17.57 -14.80 -1.85
C ARG A 467 -17.62 -15.34 -0.44
N MET A 468 -16.45 -15.50 0.18
CA MET A 468 -16.33 -16.01 1.54
C MET A 468 -15.35 -15.17 2.36
N VAL A 469 -15.76 -14.85 3.58
CA VAL A 469 -14.91 -14.24 4.62
C VAL A 469 -15.04 -15.07 5.89
N GLU A 470 -13.93 -15.43 6.53
CA GLU A 470 -13.93 -16.15 7.81
C GLU A 470 -13.25 -15.30 8.88
N SER A 471 -13.91 -15.11 10.02
CA SER A 471 -13.35 -14.39 11.16
C SER A 471 -13.13 -15.33 12.34
N LYS A 472 -11.99 -15.16 13.01
CA LYS A 472 -11.59 -15.85 14.26
C LYS A 472 -11.01 -14.83 15.24
N ILE A 473 -11.16 -15.09 16.53
CA ILE A 473 -10.74 -14.16 17.59
C ILE A 473 -9.83 -14.90 18.55
N PHE A 474 -8.67 -14.32 18.85
CA PHE A 474 -7.65 -14.94 19.69
C PHE A 474 -7.25 -14.00 20.82
N ASP A 475 -6.92 -14.54 21.98
CA ASP A 475 -6.28 -13.75 23.03
C ASP A 475 -4.82 -13.42 22.64
N ASN A 476 -4.30 -12.28 23.09
CA ASN A 476 -2.94 -11.83 22.78
C ASN A 476 -1.86 -12.88 23.09
N GLU A 477 -2.02 -13.64 24.18
CA GLU A 477 -1.08 -14.67 24.63
C GLU A 477 -0.96 -15.86 23.66
N GLU A 478 -1.93 -16.07 22.76
CA GLU A 478 -1.91 -17.19 21.80
C GLU A 478 -0.86 -17.04 20.70
N PHE A 479 -0.36 -15.83 20.50
CA PHE A 479 0.69 -15.54 19.52
C PHE A 479 2.10 -15.70 20.10
N GLY A 480 2.22 -15.85 21.41
CA GLY A 480 3.48 -16.02 22.09
C GLY A 480 3.86 -17.49 22.27
N PHE A 481 5.16 -17.76 22.21
CA PHE A 481 5.74 -19.05 22.55
C PHE A 481 7.08 -18.86 23.28
N THR A 482 7.50 -19.88 24.03
CA THR A 482 8.85 -20.02 24.55
C THR A 482 9.62 -21.00 23.67
N LYS A 483 10.68 -20.52 23.01
CA LYS A 483 11.66 -21.37 22.33
C LYS A 483 12.55 -22.03 23.37
N VAL A 484 12.37 -23.33 23.58
CA VAL A 484 13.12 -24.14 24.54
C VAL A 484 14.19 -24.94 23.83
N THR A 485 15.43 -24.86 24.30
CA THR A 485 16.53 -25.67 23.74
C THR A 485 16.51 -27.07 24.31
N ILE A 486 16.45 -28.07 23.42
CA ILE A 486 16.50 -29.49 23.75
C ILE A 486 17.92 -29.99 23.45
N GLU A 487 18.59 -30.52 24.46
CA GLU A 487 19.93 -31.10 24.33
C GLU A 487 19.82 -32.63 24.36
N SER A 488 20.61 -33.28 23.50
CA SER A 488 20.78 -34.73 23.48
C SER A 488 22.21 -35.09 23.91
N PRO A 489 22.43 -36.24 24.56
CA PRO A 489 23.75 -36.62 25.01
C PRO A 489 24.67 -37.02 23.85
N GLN A 490 25.94 -36.63 23.95
CA GLN A 490 26.99 -37.19 23.13
C GLN A 490 27.21 -38.65 23.50
N ARG A 491 27.34 -39.50 22.47
CA ARG A 491 27.65 -40.93 22.63
C ARG A 491 29.05 -41.26 22.12
N ASP A 492 29.70 -42.20 22.79
CA ASP A 492 30.96 -42.78 22.31
C ASP A 492 30.71 -43.80 21.18
N LYS A 493 31.79 -44.45 20.70
CA LYS A 493 31.70 -45.45 19.62
C LYS A 493 30.90 -46.69 20.01
N ASP A 494 30.74 -46.94 21.30
CA ASP A 494 30.02 -48.09 21.86
C ASP A 494 28.56 -47.72 22.22
N GLY A 495 28.15 -46.46 21.96
CA GLY A 495 26.80 -45.96 22.20
C GLY A 495 26.54 -45.45 23.61
N ASN A 496 27.55 -45.41 24.49
CA ASN A 496 27.41 -44.95 25.87
C ASN A 496 27.43 -43.43 25.97
N ILE A 497 26.66 -42.87 26.90
CA ILE A 497 26.61 -41.42 27.16
C ILE A 497 27.96 -40.95 27.71
N VAL A 498 28.54 -39.95 27.06
CA VAL A 498 29.78 -39.31 27.50
C VAL A 498 29.47 -38.34 28.64
N LEU A 499 30.10 -38.55 29.79
CA LEU A 499 29.91 -37.73 30.98
C LEU A 499 31.12 -36.81 31.25
N LYS A 500 30.88 -35.58 31.67
CA LYS A 500 31.89 -34.66 32.23
C LYS A 500 31.45 -34.21 33.61
N LYS A 501 32.27 -34.49 34.63
CA LYS A 501 31.95 -34.22 36.04
C LYS A 501 30.57 -34.78 36.46
N GLY A 502 30.24 -35.98 35.99
CA GLY A 502 28.97 -36.66 36.31
C GLY A 502 27.73 -36.14 35.57
N LYS A 503 27.86 -35.20 34.64
CA LYS A 503 26.75 -34.72 33.80
C LYS A 503 26.94 -35.13 32.35
N PRO A 504 25.86 -35.49 31.61
CA PRO A 504 25.92 -35.69 30.17
C PRO A 504 26.49 -34.48 29.45
N ILE A 505 27.38 -34.73 28.48
CA ILE A 505 27.84 -33.70 27.55
C ILE A 505 26.82 -33.62 26.42
N ALA A 506 26.36 -32.43 26.08
CA ALA A 506 25.47 -32.22 24.94
C ALA A 506 26.21 -32.45 23.60
N ASP A 507 25.58 -33.20 22.69
CA ASP A 507 25.99 -33.23 21.30
C ASP A 507 25.35 -32.05 20.55
N SER A 508 26.16 -31.07 20.16
CA SER A 508 25.68 -29.90 19.43
C SER A 508 25.05 -30.23 18.08
N LYS A 509 25.30 -31.41 17.50
CA LYS A 509 24.70 -31.87 16.23
C LYS A 509 23.30 -32.45 16.41
N LEU A 510 22.96 -32.87 17.63
CA LEU A 510 21.66 -33.43 18.00
C LEU A 510 20.84 -32.47 18.87
N ARG A 511 21.29 -31.21 18.96
CA ARG A 511 20.55 -30.14 19.62
C ARG A 511 19.37 -29.77 18.76
N ASP A 512 18.21 -29.64 19.40
CA ASP A 512 16.98 -29.19 18.78
C ASP A 512 16.35 -28.04 19.57
N THR A 513 15.26 -27.49 19.05
CA THR A 513 14.44 -26.49 19.75
C THR A 513 12.97 -26.76 19.55
N GLU A 514 12.20 -26.60 20.62
CA GLU A 514 10.74 -26.66 20.60
C GLU A 514 10.14 -25.28 20.84
N ASP A 515 9.14 -24.91 20.05
CA ASP A 515 8.39 -23.66 20.20
C ASP A 515 7.09 -23.94 20.96
N ILE A 516 7.13 -23.79 22.29
CA ILE A 516 6.05 -24.18 23.19
C ILE A 516 5.14 -22.96 23.45
N PRO A 517 3.82 -23.03 23.18
CA PRO A 517 2.90 -21.92 23.41
C PRO A 517 2.96 -21.38 24.84
N LEU A 518 2.81 -20.06 25.05
CA LEU A 518 2.87 -19.47 26.40
C LEU A 518 1.78 -19.98 27.35
N LYS A 519 0.64 -20.42 26.80
CA LYS A 519 -0.47 -21.02 27.56
C LYS A 519 -0.19 -22.47 28.01
N GLU A 520 0.89 -23.09 27.52
CA GLU A 520 1.22 -24.48 27.83
C GLU A 520 2.38 -24.59 28.82
N GLU A 521 2.25 -25.53 29.76
CA GLU A 521 3.32 -25.79 30.73
C GLU A 521 4.44 -26.59 30.07
N ILE A 522 5.65 -26.02 30.09
CA ILE A 522 6.81 -26.51 29.35
C ILE A 522 7.21 -27.94 29.73
N GLN A 523 7.20 -28.30 31.02
CA GLN A 523 7.57 -29.63 31.47
C GLN A 523 6.57 -30.69 30.94
N SER A 524 5.28 -30.38 30.97
CA SER A 524 4.19 -31.23 30.49
C SER A 524 4.28 -31.45 28.97
N TYR A 525 4.57 -30.39 28.20
CA TYR A 525 4.84 -30.52 26.77
C TYR A 525 6.06 -31.41 26.51
N PHE A 526 7.16 -31.16 27.22
CA PHE A 526 8.41 -31.91 27.04
C PHE A 526 8.25 -33.41 27.32
N GLU A 527 7.53 -33.77 28.39
CA GLU A 527 7.23 -35.18 28.72
C GLU A 527 6.33 -35.85 27.69
N ARG A 528 5.42 -35.11 27.05
CA ARG A 528 4.46 -35.63 26.08
C ARG A 528 5.02 -35.73 24.66
N GLU A 529 5.71 -34.70 24.21
CA GLU A 529 6.10 -34.54 22.80
C GLU A 529 7.58 -34.85 22.54
N VAL A 530 8.46 -34.77 23.54
CA VAL A 530 9.91 -34.97 23.34
C VAL A 530 10.40 -36.31 23.88
N ILE A 531 10.11 -36.60 25.16
CA ILE A 531 10.62 -37.80 25.84
C ILE A 531 10.24 -39.13 25.14
N PRO A 532 9.04 -39.32 24.56
CA PRO A 532 8.70 -40.56 23.87
C PRO A 532 9.57 -40.86 22.64
N PHE A 533 10.11 -39.82 22.02
CA PHE A 533 10.97 -39.95 20.84
C PHE A 533 12.46 -39.84 21.19
N ASN A 534 12.80 -39.19 22.31
CA ASN A 534 14.16 -39.03 22.80
C ASN A 534 14.21 -39.07 24.34
N SER A 535 14.29 -40.28 24.89
CA SER A 535 14.23 -40.53 26.33
C SER A 535 15.41 -39.95 27.13
N ASP A 536 16.54 -39.70 26.46
CA ASP A 536 17.76 -39.19 27.10
C ASP A 536 17.93 -37.67 26.94
N ALA A 537 16.94 -36.99 26.35
CA ALA A 537 16.94 -35.55 26.17
C ALA A 537 16.80 -34.80 27.50
N TRP A 538 17.31 -33.57 27.55
CA TRP A 538 16.99 -32.62 28.63
C TRP A 538 16.87 -31.20 28.09
N MET A 539 16.18 -30.34 28.85
CA MET A 539 16.01 -28.93 28.48
C MET A 539 17.14 -28.05 29.01
N ASP A 540 17.71 -27.19 28.17
CA ASP A 540 18.61 -26.09 28.59
C ASP A 540 17.83 -24.78 28.74
N ARG A 541 17.11 -24.67 29.85
CA ARG A 541 16.22 -23.54 30.17
C ARG A 541 16.90 -22.17 30.22
N LYS A 542 18.24 -22.11 30.31
CA LYS A 542 18.99 -20.84 30.31
C LYS A 542 19.02 -20.17 28.93
N LYS A 543 18.73 -20.93 27.88
CA LYS A 543 18.68 -20.47 26.50
C LYS A 543 17.28 -20.10 26.05
N ASP A 544 16.28 -20.24 26.93
CA ASP A 544 14.90 -19.92 26.61
C ASP A 544 14.78 -18.49 26.10
N LYS A 545 14.01 -18.34 25.02
CA LYS A 545 13.66 -17.05 24.45
C LYS A 545 12.18 -17.03 24.19
N VAL A 546 11.52 -15.93 24.59
CA VAL A 546 10.15 -15.68 24.16
C VAL A 546 10.19 -15.19 22.72
N GLY A 547 9.29 -15.74 21.91
CA GLY A 547 9.03 -15.31 20.56
C GLY A 547 7.54 -15.09 20.35
N TYR A 548 7.22 -14.23 19.40
CA TYR A 548 5.87 -14.02 18.91
C TYR A 548 5.79 -14.31 17.41
N GLU A 549 4.76 -15.03 17.00
CA GLU A 549 4.40 -15.31 15.61
C GLU A 549 2.88 -15.31 15.43
N ILE A 550 2.42 -14.96 14.24
CA ILE A 550 1.00 -15.03 13.86
C ILE A 550 0.89 -16.08 12.76
N PRO A 551 0.63 -17.34 13.10
CA PRO A 551 0.66 -18.46 12.16
C PRO A 551 -0.64 -18.52 11.33
N PHE A 552 -0.95 -17.43 10.62
CA PHE A 552 -2.25 -17.17 9.97
C PHE A 552 -2.74 -18.35 9.13
N THR A 553 -1.90 -18.86 8.22
CA THR A 553 -2.23 -20.03 7.39
C THR A 553 -2.58 -21.28 8.20
N ARG A 554 -1.88 -21.53 9.32
CA ARG A 554 -2.15 -22.67 10.22
C ARG A 554 -3.49 -22.48 10.93
N LEU A 555 -3.80 -21.26 11.36
CA LEU A 555 -5.04 -20.93 12.07
C LEU A 555 -6.28 -21.07 11.19
N PHE A 556 -6.18 -20.82 9.88
CA PHE A 556 -7.29 -20.99 8.93
C PHE A 556 -7.27 -22.32 8.17
N TYR A 557 -6.27 -23.17 8.41
CA TYR A 557 -6.19 -24.47 7.77
C TYR A 557 -7.39 -25.35 8.14
N LYS A 558 -8.06 -25.89 7.13
CA LYS A 558 -9.13 -26.88 7.27
C LYS A 558 -8.63 -28.18 6.69
N TYR A 559 -8.53 -29.20 7.53
CA TYR A 559 -8.19 -30.54 7.06
C TYR A 559 -9.27 -31.01 6.08
N VAL A 560 -8.87 -31.27 4.84
CA VAL A 560 -9.70 -31.92 3.84
C VAL A 560 -9.21 -33.35 3.75
N ALA A 561 -10.00 -34.28 4.28
CA ALA A 561 -9.70 -35.70 4.13
C ALA A 561 -9.61 -36.02 2.63
N PRO A 562 -8.57 -36.73 2.17
CA PRO A 562 -8.53 -37.19 0.79
C PRO A 562 -9.79 -38.02 0.50
N GLU A 563 -10.37 -37.80 -0.67
CA GLU A 563 -11.55 -38.53 -1.12
C GLU A 563 -11.21 -40.04 -1.13
N PRO A 564 -12.08 -40.92 -0.57
CA PRO A 564 -11.80 -42.36 -0.54
C PRO A 564 -11.50 -42.90 -1.94
N SER A 565 -10.50 -43.79 -2.05
CA SER A 565 -10.06 -44.36 -3.33
C SER A 565 -11.19 -45.03 -4.11
N GLU A 566 -12.17 -45.61 -3.42
CA GLU A 566 -13.37 -46.23 -3.98
C GLU A 566 -14.26 -45.22 -4.73
N VAL A 567 -14.42 -44.01 -4.20
CA VAL A 567 -15.21 -42.94 -4.82
C VAL A 567 -14.50 -42.40 -6.06
N ILE A 568 -13.18 -42.26 -6.00
CA ILE A 568 -12.34 -41.87 -7.14
C ILE A 568 -12.45 -42.92 -8.26
N ALA A 569 -12.36 -44.21 -7.91
CA ALA A 569 -12.48 -45.31 -8.86
C ALA A 569 -13.85 -45.34 -9.54
N GLU A 570 -14.95 -45.14 -8.80
CA GLU A 570 -16.29 -45.08 -9.38
C GLU A 570 -16.47 -43.88 -10.33
N ARG A 571 -15.90 -42.71 -9.97
CA ARG A 571 -15.92 -41.53 -10.85
C ARG A 571 -15.11 -41.75 -12.13
N ILE A 572 -13.93 -42.36 -12.04
CA ILE A 572 -13.11 -42.73 -13.22
C ILE A 572 -13.91 -43.67 -14.11
N LYS A 573 -14.50 -44.72 -13.54
CA LYS A 573 -15.32 -45.68 -14.30
C LYS A 573 -16.49 -45.00 -15.02
N LYS A 574 -17.21 -44.09 -14.36
CA LYS A 574 -18.29 -43.32 -15.01
C LYS A 574 -17.78 -42.40 -16.12
N LEU A 575 -16.60 -41.80 -15.96
CA LEU A 575 -15.97 -41.01 -17.01
C LEU A 575 -15.54 -41.89 -18.19
N GLU A 576 -14.97 -43.07 -17.94
CA GLU A 576 -14.62 -44.04 -18.98
C GLU A 576 -15.86 -44.50 -19.74
N GLU A 577 -16.93 -44.88 -19.05
CA GLU A 577 -18.23 -45.23 -19.66
C GLU A 577 -18.78 -44.07 -20.50
N SER A 578 -18.69 -42.83 -20.02
CA SER A 578 -19.12 -41.65 -20.77
C SER A 578 -18.24 -41.37 -21.99
N ILE A 579 -16.92 -41.55 -21.90
CA ILE A 579 -15.99 -41.37 -23.02
C ILE A 579 -16.26 -42.42 -24.09
N VAL A 580 -16.43 -43.69 -23.69
CA VAL A 580 -16.77 -44.80 -24.59
C VAL A 580 -18.09 -44.53 -25.29
N SER A 581 -19.14 -44.17 -24.54
CA SER A 581 -20.45 -43.84 -25.11
C SER A 581 -20.39 -42.67 -26.09
N ASN A 582 -19.64 -41.61 -25.77
CA ASN A 582 -19.45 -40.47 -26.69
C ASN A 582 -18.68 -40.88 -27.95
N PHE A 583 -17.69 -41.77 -27.84
CA PHE A 583 -16.91 -42.26 -28.97
C PHE A 583 -17.75 -43.17 -29.88
N GLU A 584 -18.59 -44.03 -29.32
CA GLU A 584 -19.55 -44.87 -30.04
C GLU A 584 -20.57 -44.02 -30.81
N ALA A 585 -21.10 -42.98 -30.16
CA ALA A 585 -22.04 -42.04 -30.77
C ALA A 585 -21.42 -41.26 -31.94
N LEU A 586 -20.13 -40.92 -31.87
CA LEU A 586 -19.42 -40.20 -32.93
C LEU A 586 -18.90 -41.10 -34.05
N SER A 587 -18.49 -42.33 -33.74
CA SER A 587 -17.84 -43.24 -34.69
C SER A 587 -18.81 -44.24 -35.35
N GLY A 588 -20.00 -44.44 -34.79
CA GLY A 588 -21.00 -45.39 -35.28
C GLY A 588 -20.58 -46.86 -35.15
N LYS A 589 -19.52 -47.15 -34.39
CA LYS A 589 -19.02 -48.50 -34.12
C LYS A 589 -19.08 -48.76 -32.62
N ASP A 590 -19.52 -49.96 -32.27
CA ASP A 590 -19.53 -50.49 -30.90
C ASP A 590 -18.08 -50.79 -30.47
N VAL A 591 -17.62 -50.19 -29.37
CA VAL A 591 -16.23 -50.26 -28.91
C VAL A 591 -16.10 -51.18 -27.69
N SER A 592 -17.18 -51.86 -27.30
CA SER A 592 -17.22 -52.74 -26.13
C SER A 592 -16.32 -53.98 -26.20
N ASN A 593 -15.68 -54.26 -27.34
CA ASN A 593 -14.79 -55.41 -27.54
C ASN A 593 -13.55 -55.06 -28.39
N VAL A 594 -12.70 -54.16 -27.93
CA VAL A 594 -11.33 -54.05 -28.44
C VAL A 594 -10.39 -54.52 -27.33
N GLU A 595 -9.85 -55.74 -27.49
CA GLU A 595 -8.78 -56.28 -26.63
C GLU A 595 -7.51 -55.42 -26.65
#